data_AF-B7VDX5-F1
#
_entry.id   AF-B7VDX5-F1
#
_cell.length_a   1.000
_cell.length_b   1.000
_cell.length_c   1.000
_cell.angle_alpha   90.00
_cell.angle_beta   90.00
_cell.angle_gamma   90.00
#
_symmetry.space_group_name_H-M   'P 1'
#
loop_
_entity.id
_entity.type
_entity.pdbx_description
1 polymer ?
#
loop_
_entity_poly.entity_id
_entity_poly.type
_entity_poly.pdbx_seq_one_letter_code
_entity_poly.pdbx_strand_id
1 'polypeptide(L)' 'MNMSARAVRYELWQDDVEGSLSFFPEDSASYRSRLGPEAKLVWSCTAESWEQAQSLKHEHLGWEPYKPSL' A
#
# COMPACT_ATOMS: atom_id res chain seq x y z
N MET A 1 -1.24 26.73 -13.73
CA MET A 1 -0.29 25.99 -12.87
C MET A 1 -0.80 24.57 -12.76
N ASN A 2 -0.18 23.63 -13.48
CA ASN A 2 -0.50 22.20 -13.31
C ASN A 2 0.29 21.71 -12.11
N MET A 3 -0.40 21.44 -11.00
CA MET A 3 0.16 20.61 -9.93
C MET A 3 0.17 19.18 -10.45
N SER A 4 1.23 18.76 -11.13
CA SER A 4 1.49 17.34 -11.32
C SER A 4 1.74 16.76 -9.93
N ALA A 5 0.73 16.08 -9.36
CA ALA A 5 0.91 15.34 -8.13
C ALA A 5 2.07 14.36 -8.34
N ARG A 6 3.10 14.45 -7.51
CA ARG A 6 4.24 13.54 -7.61
C ARG A 6 3.76 12.16 -7.19
N ALA A 7 3.83 11.20 -8.10
CA ALA A 7 3.45 9.83 -7.79
C ALA A 7 4.31 9.28 -6.64
N VAL A 8 3.66 8.56 -5.72
CA VAL A 8 4.24 7.97 -4.51
C VAL A 8 4.30 6.46 -4.69
N ARG A 9 5.41 5.86 -4.22
CA ARG A 9 5.57 4.41 -4.16
C ARG A 9 4.93 3.88 -2.88
N TYR A 10 4.05 2.90 -3.02
CA TYR A 10 3.40 2.21 -1.92
C TYR A 10 3.89 0.77 -1.85
N GLU A 11 4.05 0.27 -0.63
CA GLU A 11 4.55 -1.06 -0.33
C GLU A 11 3.48 -1.88 0.37
N LEU A 12 3.32 -3.14 -0.05
CA LEU A 12 2.50 -4.16 0.60
C LEU A 12 3.42 -5.18 1.29
N TRP A 13 3.34 -5.21 2.61
CA TRP A 13 4.07 -6.12 3.46
C TRP A 13 3.14 -7.20 4.00
N GLN A 14 3.63 -8.44 4.07
CA GLN A 14 2.94 -9.57 4.66
C GLN A 14 3.72 -10.10 5.84
N ASP A 15 3.05 -10.29 6.97
CA ASP A 15 3.60 -10.98 8.14
C ASP A 15 3.22 -12.47 8.11
N ASP A 16 4.10 -13.32 8.64
CA ASP A 16 3.88 -14.77 8.70
C ASP A 16 2.77 -15.12 9.74
N VAL A 17 2.45 -14.21 10.67
CA VAL A 17 1.32 -14.35 11.59
C VAL A 17 0.00 -14.07 10.86
N GLU A 18 -0.76 -15.12 10.59
CA GLU A 18 -2.12 -15.10 10.03
C GLU A 18 -2.27 -14.40 8.66
N GLY A 19 -1.17 -14.20 7.91
CA GLY A 19 -1.21 -13.55 6.61
C GLY A 19 -1.64 -12.08 6.68
N SER A 20 -1.39 -11.41 7.81
CA SER A 20 -1.69 -10.00 8.00
C SER A 20 -0.97 -9.14 6.94
N LEU A 21 -1.71 -8.20 6.35
CA LEU A 21 -1.21 -7.31 5.31
C LEU A 21 -1.11 -5.87 5.83
N SER A 22 0.05 -5.25 5.63
CA SER A 22 0.29 -3.83 5.91
C SER A 22 0.61 -3.08 4.62
N PHE A 23 -0.16 -2.04 4.30
CA PHE A 23 0.00 -1.26 3.07
C PHE A 23 0.15 0.23 3.36
N PHE A 24 1.28 0.81 2.95
CA PHE A 24 1.62 2.21 3.26
C PHE A 24 2.67 2.79 2.28
N PRO A 25 2.85 4.13 2.22
CA PRO A 25 3.92 4.77 1.43
C PRO A 25 5.32 4.32 1.84
N GLU A 26 6.22 4.10 0.88
CA GLU A 26 7.62 3.66 1.12
C GLU A 26 8.40 4.56 2.09
N ASP A 27 8.11 5.87 2.08
CA ASP A 27 8.76 6.87 2.91
C ASP A 27 8.20 6.93 4.35
N SER A 28 7.20 6.11 4.68
CA SER A 28 6.55 6.13 5.98
C SER A 28 7.30 5.30 7.03
N ALA A 29 8.39 5.88 7.54
CA ALA A 29 9.26 5.26 8.54
C ALA A 29 8.50 4.80 9.81
N SER A 30 7.41 5.50 10.18
CA SER A 30 6.57 5.17 11.34
C SER A 30 5.75 3.89 11.17
N TYR A 31 5.30 3.57 9.96
CA TYR A 31 4.66 2.27 9.69
C TYR A 31 5.70 1.18 9.52
N ARG A 32 6.83 1.50 8.87
CA ARG A 32 7.92 0.56 8.68
C ARG A 32 8.50 0.04 10.00
N SER A 33 8.60 0.89 11.03
CA SER A 33 9.08 0.48 12.35
C SER A 33 8.09 -0.37 13.16
N ARG A 34 6.83 -0.49 12.71
CA ARG A 34 5.79 -1.32 13.34
C ARG A 34 5.64 -2.70 12.70
N LEU A 35 6.35 -2.96 11.61
CA LEU A 35 6.38 -4.27 10.98
C LEU A 35 6.95 -5.31 11.96
N GLY A 36 6.39 -6.51 11.94
CA GLY A 36 6.96 -7.64 12.65
C GLY A 36 8.35 -8.01 12.09
N PRO A 37 9.18 -8.71 12.87
CA PRO A 37 10.54 -9.07 12.46
C PRO A 37 10.58 -9.98 11.22
N GLU A 38 9.49 -10.73 10.97
CA GLU A 38 9.37 -11.65 9.84
C GLU A 38 8.58 -11.07 8.66
N ALA A 39 8.14 -9.81 8.75
CA ALA A 39 7.37 -9.17 7.69
C ALA A 39 8.21 -9.03 6.41
N LYS A 40 7.62 -9.43 5.29
CA LYS A 40 8.28 -9.42 3.97
C LYS A 40 7.52 -8.50 3.03
N LEU A 41 8.27 -7.75 2.21
CA LEU A 41 7.69 -7.00 1.11
C LEU A 41 7.22 -7.99 0.04
N VAL A 42 5.92 -8.06 -0.20
CA VAL A 42 5.33 -8.99 -1.17
C VAL A 42 4.90 -8.31 -2.47
N TRP A 43 4.60 -7.02 -2.42
CA TRP A 43 4.22 -6.26 -3.60
C TRP A 43 4.43 -4.75 -3.42
N SER A 44 4.51 -4.01 -4.52
CA SER A 44 4.60 -2.54 -4.50
C SER A 44 3.97 -1.94 -5.76
N CYS A 45 3.46 -0.71 -5.65
CA CYS A 45 2.93 0.05 -6.79
C CYS A 45 3.30 1.53 -6.71
N THR A 46 3.08 2.26 -7.81
CA THR A 46 3.22 3.71 -7.87
C THR A 46 1.86 4.31 -8.19
N ALA A 47 1.45 5.33 -7.45
CA ALA A 47 0.13 5.95 -7.60
C ALA A 47 0.20 7.45 -7.31
N GLU A 48 -0.69 8.22 -7.95
CA GLU A 48 -0.83 9.66 -7.77
C GLU A 48 -1.67 10.02 -6.54
N SER A 49 -2.45 9.07 -6.01
CA SER A 49 -3.22 9.23 -4.79
C SER A 49 -3.34 7.92 -3.99
N TRP A 50 -3.79 8.03 -2.74
CA TRP A 50 -4.08 6.89 -1.88
C TRP A 50 -5.20 6.01 -2.43
N GLU A 51 -6.25 6.63 -2.98
CA GLU A 51 -7.39 5.92 -3.56
C GLU A 51 -6.98 5.10 -4.78
N GLN A 52 -6.10 5.65 -5.62
CA GLN A 52 -5.52 4.91 -6.73
C GLN A 52 -4.65 3.75 -6.23
N ALA A 53 -3.80 3.98 -5.22
CA ALA A 53 -2.96 2.93 -4.62
C ALA A 53 -3.81 1.78 -4.05
N GLN A 54 -4.90 2.11 -3.35
CA GLN A 54 -5.85 1.14 -2.80
C GLN A 54 -6.58 0.38 -3.90
N SER A 55 -6.98 1.05 -4.98
CA SER A 55 -7.60 0.39 -6.14
C SER A 55 -6.66 -0.65 -6.77
N LEU A 56 -5.39 -0.28 -7.01
CA LEU A 56 -4.37 -1.19 -7.52
C LEU A 56 -4.09 -2.36 -6.56
N LYS A 57 -4.09 -2.11 -5.25
CA LYS A 57 -3.92 -3.16 -4.23
C LYS A 57 -5.07 -4.17 -4.27
N HIS A 58 -6.31 -3.70 -4.38
CA HIS A 58 -7.49 -4.57 -4.46
C HIS A 58 -7.44 -5.44 -5.72
N GLU A 59 -7.07 -4.86 -6.87
CA GLU A 59 -6.85 -5.59 -8.11
C GLU A 59 -5.78 -6.67 -7.96
N HIS A 60 -4.61 -6.31 -7.39
CA HIS A 60 -3.52 -7.26 -7.16
C HIS A 60 -3.91 -8.44 -6.27
N LEU A 61 -4.68 -8.19 -5.21
CA LEU A 61 -5.12 -9.21 -4.26
C LEU A 61 -6.34 -10.01 -4.73
N GLY A 62 -6.91 -9.68 -5.90
CA GLY A 62 -8.15 -10.28 -6.40
C GLY A 62 -9.37 -9.99 -5.51
N TRP A 63 -9.34 -8.87 -4.78
CA TRP A 63 -10.46 -8.42 -3.95
C TRP A 63 -11.50 -7.70 -4.79
N GLU A 64 -12.70 -7.53 -4.23
CA GLU A 64 -13.71 -6.63 -4.78
C GLU A 64 -13.12 -5.23 -5.02
N PRO A 65 -13.55 -4.51 -6.08
CA PRO A 65 -13.06 -3.17 -6.38
C PRO A 65 -13.11 -2.24 -5.16
N TYR A 66 -12.07 -1.44 -4.99
CA TYR A 66 -11.98 -0.51 -3.87
C TYR A 66 -13.13 0.51 -3.91
N LYS A 67 -13.85 0.64 -2.80
CA LYS A 67 -14.95 1.60 -2.61
C LYS A 67 -14.54 2.57 -1.51
N PRO A 68 -13.99 3.75 -1.84
CA PRO A 68 -13.71 4.76 -0.83
C PRO A 68 -15.01 5.22 -0.18
N SER A 69 -15.04 5.32 1.15
CA SER A 69 -16.15 5.94 1.87
C SER A 69 -16.11 7.45 1.63
N LEU A 70 -17.20 8.01 1.12
CA LEU A 70 -17.42 9.46 0.96
C LEU A 70 -17.41 10.20 2.30
#